data_AF-A0A815TFF1-F1
#
_entry.id   AF-A0A815TFF1-F1
#
_cell.length_a   1.000
_cell.length_b   1.000
_cell.length_c   1.000
_cell.angle_alpha   90.00
_cell.angle_beta   90.00
_cell.angle_gamma   90.00
#
_symmetry.space_group_name_H-M   'P 1'
#
loop_
_entity.id
_entity.type
_entity.pdbx_description
1 polymer ?
#
loop_
_entity_poly.entity_id
_entity_poly.type
_entity_poly.pdbx_seq_one_letter_code
_entity_poly.pdbx_strand_id
1 'polypeptide(L)'
;MNESSTAVAVKISSNQTTHNSGESYDEQLLKRSKNVDFDVEAWYKIIKNETFHTKLLPISPSLAQAFVNFYQTRFMLKTSLTLHDVELIQSMRHQLKEQIFNSNHTFFIRLSARSPKDGKPLDSGKIGEFYQEKLSELQAKYPNEYQTTKGKANIQTIALYYAQFHSLKVTNEDQA
;
A
#
# COMPACT_ATOMS: atom_id res chain seq x y z
N MET A 1 -27.95 -65.14 3.74
CA MET A 1 -28.31 -63.90 3.03
C MET A 1 -29.18 -63.07 3.94
N ASN A 2 -28.60 -62.02 4.53
CA ASN A 2 -29.27 -60.82 5.05
C ASN A 2 -28.16 -59.91 5.57
N GLU A 3 -27.74 -58.98 4.71
CA GLU A 3 -26.82 -57.91 5.03
C GLU A 3 -27.55 -56.87 5.89
N SER A 4 -27.08 -56.67 7.12
CA SER A 4 -27.53 -55.56 7.97
C SER A 4 -26.46 -54.48 7.93
N SER A 5 -26.67 -53.52 7.03
CA SER A 5 -25.80 -52.36 6.84
C SER A 5 -25.95 -51.40 8.03
N THR A 6 -24.90 -51.29 8.84
CA THR A 6 -24.83 -50.33 9.95
C THR A 6 -24.21 -49.04 9.44
N ALA A 7 -25.04 -48.04 9.13
CA ALA A 7 -24.57 -46.72 8.71
C ALA A 7 -24.00 -45.95 9.92
N VAL A 8 -22.68 -45.75 9.93
CA VAL A 8 -22.00 -44.87 10.90
C VAL A 8 -22.12 -43.44 10.38
N ALA A 9 -23.00 -42.65 11.00
CA ALA A 9 -23.12 -41.22 10.73
C ALA A 9 -21.94 -40.47 11.36
N VAL A 10 -20.91 -40.20 10.56
CA VAL A 10 -19.82 -39.29 10.91
C VAL A 10 -20.37 -37.86 10.91
N LYS A 11 -20.60 -37.29 12.10
CA LYS A 11 -20.84 -35.85 12.26
C LYS A 11 -19.55 -35.10 11.93
N ILE A 12 -19.41 -34.69 10.68
CA ILE A 12 -18.41 -33.69 10.28
C ILE A 12 -18.90 -32.35 10.84
N SER A 13 -18.33 -31.95 11.97
CA SER A 13 -18.53 -30.61 12.53
C SER A 13 -17.80 -29.63 11.63
N SER A 14 -18.53 -29.02 10.69
CA SER A 14 -18.03 -27.89 9.91
C SER A 14 -17.92 -26.69 10.85
N ASN A 15 -16.71 -26.46 11.39
CA ASN A 15 -16.32 -25.16 11.93
C ASN A 15 -16.28 -24.16 10.77
N GLN A 16 -17.45 -23.67 10.38
CA GLN A 16 -17.59 -22.45 9.60
C GLN A 16 -17.23 -21.30 10.53
N THR A 17 -15.97 -20.88 10.49
CA THR A 17 -15.57 -19.57 11.00
C THR A 17 -16.24 -18.53 10.12
N THR A 18 -17.44 -18.11 10.52
CA THR A 18 -18.13 -16.97 9.93
C THR A 18 -17.30 -15.72 10.24
N HIS A 19 -16.52 -15.26 9.27
CA HIS A 19 -15.99 -13.90 9.29
C HIS A 19 -17.19 -12.95 9.21
N ASN A 20 -17.71 -12.53 10.38
CA ASN A 20 -18.66 -11.43 10.49
C ASN A 20 -17.97 -10.14 10.03
N SER A 21 -18.12 -9.81 8.75
CA SER A 21 -17.71 -8.56 8.12
C SER A 21 -18.70 -7.44 8.48
N GLY A 22 -18.84 -7.13 9.77
CA GLY A 22 -19.90 -6.26 10.28
C GLY A 22 -19.50 -5.41 11.47
N GLU A 23 -18.24 -4.97 11.56
CA GLU A 23 -17.94 -3.89 12.50
C GLU A 23 -18.61 -2.61 12.01
N SER A 24 -19.49 -2.06 12.85
CA SER A 24 -20.16 -0.79 12.55
C SER A 24 -19.12 0.29 12.29
N TYR A 25 -19.41 1.23 11.39
CA TYR A 25 -18.52 2.36 11.11
C TYR A 25 -18.12 3.10 12.41
N ASP A 26 -19.04 3.20 13.37
CA ASP A 26 -18.81 3.82 14.67
C ASP A 26 -17.78 3.04 15.51
N GLU A 27 -17.79 1.71 15.45
CA GLU A 27 -16.80 0.88 16.15
C GLU A 27 -15.40 1.07 15.55
N GLN A 28 -15.31 1.21 14.23
CA GLN A 28 -14.05 1.50 13.54
C GLN A 28 -13.53 2.90 13.93
N LEU A 29 -14.41 3.90 14.03
CA LEU A 29 -14.05 5.24 14.51
C LEU A 29 -13.58 5.22 15.96
N LEU A 30 -14.24 4.47 16.84
CA LEU A 30 -13.84 4.32 18.25
C LEU A 30 -12.49 3.62 18.39
N LYS A 31 -12.20 2.60 17.57
CA LYS A 31 -10.87 1.98 17.54
C LYS A 31 -9.81 2.94 17.01
N ARG A 32 -10.17 3.77 16.02
CA ARG A 32 -9.25 4.76 15.44
C ARG A 32 -8.93 5.87 16.42
N SER A 33 -9.91 6.38 17.17
CA SER A 33 -9.73 7.46 18.15
C SER A 33 -8.78 7.07 19.28
N LYS A 34 -8.80 5.79 19.71
CA LYS A 34 -7.85 5.24 20.69
C LYS A 34 -6.39 5.27 20.22
N ASN A 35 -6.14 5.46 18.93
CA ASN A 35 -4.81 5.44 18.32
C ASN A 35 -4.38 6.81 17.79
N VAL A 36 -5.06 7.90 18.18
CA VAL A 36 -4.74 9.25 17.69
C VAL A 36 -3.32 9.68 18.05
N ASP A 37 -2.79 9.23 19.19
CA ASP A 37 -1.43 9.57 19.63
C ASP A 37 -0.34 8.95 18.75
N PHE A 38 -0.68 7.92 17.96
CA PHE A 38 0.22 7.28 17.00
C PHE A 38 0.20 7.94 15.61
N ASP A 39 -0.64 8.95 15.41
CA ASP A 39 -0.68 9.72 14.18
C ASP A 39 0.52 10.66 14.10
N VAL A 40 1.04 10.87 12.88
CA VAL A 40 2.23 11.71 12.65
C VAL A 40 2.03 13.12 13.19
N GLU A 41 0.82 13.66 13.10
CA GLU A 41 0.44 14.97 13.60
C GLU A 41 0.57 15.08 15.13
N ALA A 42 0.41 13.98 15.85
CA ALA A 42 0.54 13.90 17.30
C ALA A 42 2.01 13.78 17.71
N TRP A 43 2.71 12.73 17.26
CA TRP A 43 4.08 12.47 17.72
C TRP A 43 5.12 13.40 17.10
N TYR A 44 4.92 13.91 15.88
CA TYR A 44 5.91 14.79 15.23
C TYR A 44 6.18 16.05 16.06
N LYS A 45 5.16 16.59 16.74
CA LYS A 45 5.32 17.75 17.61
C LYS A 45 6.30 17.50 18.77
N ILE A 46 6.38 16.25 19.23
CA ILE A 46 7.19 15.82 20.37
C ILE A 46 8.63 15.58 19.92
N ILE A 47 8.83 14.86 18.81
CA ILE A 47 10.15 14.38 18.37
C ILE A 47 10.68 15.09 17.12
N LYS A 48 10.15 16.25 16.74
CA LYS A 48 10.54 16.98 15.50
C LYS A 48 12.04 17.17 15.32
N ASN A 49 12.81 17.28 16.42
CA ASN A 49 14.25 17.48 16.39
C ASN A 49 15.03 16.16 16.19
N GLU A 50 14.38 15.02 16.42
CA GLU A 50 14.97 13.66 16.40
C GLU A 50 14.44 12.83 15.21
N THR A 51 13.70 13.46 14.29
CA THR A 51 13.06 12.79 13.15
C THR A 51 13.25 13.62 11.87
N PHE A 52 12.91 13.03 10.73
CA PHE A 52 12.96 13.71 9.45
C PHE A 52 12.03 14.93 9.40
N HIS A 53 12.49 15.98 8.73
CA HIS A 53 11.65 17.14 8.42
C HIS A 53 10.37 16.69 7.74
N THR A 54 9.23 17.02 8.35
CA THR A 54 7.90 16.62 7.87
C THR A 54 7.03 17.86 7.69
N LYS A 55 6.45 18.00 6.49
CA LYS A 55 5.43 19.00 6.19
C LYS A 55 4.06 18.33 6.20
N LEU A 56 3.15 18.85 7.01
CA LEU A 56 1.77 18.37 7.10
C LEU A 56 0.90 19.12 6.10
N LEU A 57 0.22 18.39 5.22
CA LEU A 57 -0.74 18.95 4.28
C LEU A 57 -2.15 18.50 4.71
N PRO A 58 -3.04 19.43 5.12
CA PRO A 58 -4.36 19.06 5.59
C PRO A 58 -5.24 18.55 4.45
N ILE A 59 -5.95 17.45 4.70
CA ILE A 59 -6.97 16.92 3.79
C ILE A 59 -8.34 17.32 4.32
N SER A 60 -9.08 18.13 3.56
CA SER A 60 -10.46 18.49 3.92
C SER A 60 -11.40 17.29 3.77
N PRO A 61 -12.57 17.29 4.45
CA PRO A 61 -13.57 16.25 4.24
C PRO A 61 -14.00 16.09 2.78
N SER A 62 -14.10 17.20 2.02
CA SER A 62 -14.42 17.17 0.59
C SER A 62 -13.32 16.50 -0.24
N LEU A 63 -12.05 16.81 0.02
CA LEU A 63 -10.92 16.19 -0.68
C LEU A 63 -10.78 14.70 -0.32
N ALA A 64 -11.01 14.34 0.95
CA ALA A 64 -11.05 12.95 1.38
C ALA A 64 -12.13 12.17 0.64
N GLN A 65 -13.33 12.75 0.52
CA GLN A 65 -14.43 12.14 -0.24
C GLN A 65 -14.10 12.03 -1.73
N ALA A 66 -13.45 13.04 -2.32
CA ALA A 66 -12.98 12.98 -3.70
C ALA A 66 -12.01 11.81 -3.93
N PHE A 67 -11.07 11.55 -3.01
CA PHE A 67 -10.19 10.38 -3.09
C PHE A 67 -10.95 9.05 -2.99
N VAL A 68 -11.97 8.97 -2.13
CA VAL A 68 -12.84 7.79 -2.04
C VAL A 68 -13.59 7.57 -3.35
N ASN A 69 -14.19 8.61 -3.92
CA ASN A 69 -14.90 8.55 -5.19
C ASN A 69 -13.97 8.11 -6.33
N PHE A 70 -12.76 8.67 -6.39
CA PHE A 70 -11.74 8.26 -7.36
C PHE A 70 -11.36 6.78 -7.21
N TYR A 71 -11.11 6.32 -5.99
CA TYR A 71 -10.80 4.91 -5.74
C TYR A 71 -11.93 3.98 -6.19
N GLN A 72 -13.17 4.31 -5.82
CA GLN A 72 -14.36 3.55 -6.20
C GLN A 72 -14.55 3.50 -7.72
N THR A 73 -14.34 4.62 -8.42
CA THR A 73 -14.39 4.66 -9.89
C THR A 73 -13.26 3.86 -10.53
N ARG A 74 -12.03 4.01 -10.03
CA ARG A 74 -10.84 3.38 -10.64
C ARG A 74 -10.77 1.87 -10.42
N PHE A 75 -11.19 1.39 -9.25
CA PHE A 75 -10.96 0.01 -8.81
C PHE A 75 -12.23 -0.78 -8.54
N MET A 76 -13.36 -0.13 -8.27
CA MET A 76 -14.65 -0.80 -8.01
C MET A 76 -15.67 -0.62 -9.14
N LEU A 77 -15.28 0.05 -10.24
CA LEU A 77 -16.11 0.33 -11.41
C LEU A 77 -17.42 1.09 -11.06
N LYS A 78 -17.42 1.88 -9.98
CA LYS A 78 -18.57 2.71 -9.59
C LYS A 78 -18.48 4.10 -10.22
N THR A 79 -19.53 4.61 -10.84
CA THR A 79 -19.56 5.97 -11.40
C THR A 79 -19.92 7.00 -10.33
N SER A 80 -18.97 7.29 -9.43
CA SER A 80 -19.16 8.22 -8.30
C SER A 80 -18.29 9.47 -8.39
N LEU A 81 -17.35 9.53 -9.35
CA LEU A 81 -16.43 10.66 -9.51
C LEU A 81 -17.10 11.82 -10.26
N THR A 82 -17.11 13.00 -9.64
CA THR A 82 -17.65 14.24 -10.22
C THR A 82 -16.56 15.15 -10.79
N LEU A 83 -16.93 16.16 -11.57
CA LEU A 83 -15.97 17.18 -12.04
C LEU A 83 -15.33 17.93 -10.86
N HIS A 84 -16.12 18.25 -9.83
CA HIS A 84 -15.61 18.91 -8.63
C HIS A 84 -14.57 18.05 -7.89
N ASP A 85 -14.79 16.74 -7.79
CA ASP A 85 -13.81 15.81 -7.21
C ASP A 85 -12.49 15.84 -8.00
N VAL A 86 -12.57 15.87 -9.34
CA VAL A 86 -11.40 15.97 -10.21
C VAL A 86 -10.64 17.26 -9.96
N GLU A 87 -11.32 18.39 -9.85
CA GLU A 87 -10.71 19.70 -9.55
C GLU A 87 -9.97 19.69 -8.20
N LEU A 88 -10.59 19.13 -7.16
CA LEU A 88 -9.98 18.99 -5.83
C LEU A 88 -8.70 18.13 -5.88
N ILE A 89 -8.77 16.98 -6.57
CA ILE A 89 -7.62 16.07 -6.73
C ILE A 89 -6.49 16.74 -7.53
N GLN A 90 -6.81 17.46 -8.61
CA GLN A 90 -5.81 18.16 -9.41
C GLN A 90 -5.16 19.32 -8.64
N SER A 91 -5.93 20.06 -7.84
CA SER A 91 -5.40 21.09 -6.94
C SER A 91 -4.40 20.50 -5.94
N MET A 92 -4.75 19.38 -5.30
CA MET A 92 -3.83 18.69 -4.39
C MET A 92 -2.59 18.16 -5.12
N ARG A 93 -2.75 17.63 -6.34
CA ARG A 93 -1.62 17.21 -7.19
C ARG A 93 -0.69 18.40 -7.45
N HIS A 94 -1.23 19.55 -7.82
CA HIS A 94 -0.43 20.76 -8.07
C HIS A 94 0.35 21.19 -6.83
N GLN A 95 -0.31 21.26 -5.67
CA GLN A 95 0.37 21.58 -4.41
C GLN A 95 1.51 20.60 -4.10
N LEU A 96 1.29 19.29 -4.26
CA LEU A 96 2.35 18.29 -4.08
C LEU A 96 3.51 18.50 -5.05
N LYS A 97 3.21 18.78 -6.33
CA LYS A 97 4.23 19.06 -7.35
C LYS A 97 5.09 20.26 -6.95
N GLU A 98 4.48 21.35 -6.52
CA GLU A 98 5.22 22.56 -6.09
C GLU A 98 6.13 22.29 -4.88
N GLN A 99 5.70 21.44 -3.95
CA GLN A 99 6.51 21.09 -2.77
C GLN A 99 7.65 20.14 -3.09
N ILE A 100 7.41 19.18 -3.99
CA ILE A 100 8.35 18.08 -4.27
C ILE A 100 9.35 18.51 -5.35
N PHE A 101 8.86 19.01 -6.49
CA PHE A 101 9.67 19.20 -7.69
C PHE A 101 10.52 20.47 -7.68
N ASN A 102 10.21 21.44 -6.82
CA ASN A 102 11.05 22.63 -6.65
C ASN A 102 12.23 22.37 -5.69
N SER A 103 12.46 21.13 -5.26
CA SER A 103 13.54 20.79 -4.35
C SER A 103 14.45 19.71 -4.92
N ASN A 104 15.71 19.72 -4.48
CA ASN A 104 16.68 18.66 -4.79
C ASN A 104 16.60 17.48 -3.79
N HIS A 105 15.50 17.37 -3.04
CA HIS A 105 15.33 16.38 -1.98
C HIS A 105 14.44 15.23 -2.43
N THR A 106 14.68 14.05 -1.84
CA THR A 106 13.76 12.92 -1.94
C THR A 106 12.70 13.02 -0.86
N PHE A 107 11.46 12.68 -1.21
CA PHE A 107 10.34 12.74 -0.28
C PHE A 107 9.73 11.37 -0.08
N PHE A 108 9.16 11.22 1.12
CA PHE A 108 8.32 10.09 1.46
C PHE A 108 6.93 10.61 1.82
N ILE A 109 5.92 10.15 1.09
CA ILE A 109 4.52 10.54 1.31
C ILE A 109 3.82 9.44 2.11
N ARG A 110 3.09 9.85 3.14
CA ARG A 110 2.26 8.97 3.98
C ARG A 110 0.98 9.67 4.39
N LEU A 111 -0.01 8.88 4.79
CA LEU A 111 -1.13 9.36 5.60
C LEU A 111 -0.73 9.31 7.08
N SER A 112 -1.62 9.84 7.94
CA SER A 112 -1.37 10.00 9.38
C SER A 112 -0.82 8.72 10.04
N ALA A 113 -1.50 7.59 9.86
CA ALA A 113 -1.13 6.31 10.47
C ALA A 113 -0.50 5.27 9.53
N ARG A 114 -0.51 5.50 8.22
CA ARG A 114 -0.17 4.47 7.23
C ARG A 114 0.67 5.05 6.10
N SER A 115 1.70 4.30 5.72
CA SER A 115 2.43 4.51 4.47
C SER A 115 1.83 3.67 3.34
N PRO A 116 1.96 4.10 2.08
CA PRO A 116 1.45 3.37 0.92
C PRO A 116 2.39 2.20 0.52
N LYS A 117 2.95 1.48 1.50
CA LYS A 117 3.90 0.37 1.25
C LYS A 117 3.29 -0.78 0.45
N ASP A 118 1.97 -0.95 0.57
CA ASP A 118 1.17 -1.95 -0.14
C ASP A 118 0.43 -1.33 -1.34
N GLY A 119 0.82 -0.12 -1.75
CA GLY A 119 0.25 0.57 -2.90
C GLY A 119 0.54 -0.13 -4.22
N LYS A 120 -0.32 0.06 -5.21
CA LYS A 120 -0.05 -0.37 -6.58
C LYS A 120 0.80 0.70 -7.28
N PRO A 121 1.97 0.36 -7.85
CA PRO A 121 2.75 1.28 -8.68
C PRO A 121 1.92 1.92 -9.78
N LEU A 122 2.23 3.19 -10.10
CA LEU A 122 1.59 3.88 -11.22
C LEU A 122 1.94 3.18 -12.54
N ASP A 123 3.21 2.85 -12.72
CA ASP A 123 3.72 2.04 -13.82
C ASP A 123 4.11 0.64 -13.30
N SER A 124 3.14 -0.27 -13.31
CA SER A 124 3.39 -1.66 -12.94
C SER A 124 4.27 -2.42 -13.94
N GLY A 125 4.47 -1.89 -15.15
CA GLY A 125 5.34 -2.49 -16.17
C GLY A 125 6.81 -2.48 -15.76
N LYS A 126 7.25 -1.39 -15.12
CA LYS A 126 8.63 -1.21 -14.64
C LYS A 126 9.07 -2.18 -13.54
N ILE A 127 8.14 -2.87 -12.87
CA ILE A 127 8.48 -3.88 -11.85
C ILE A 127 9.35 -4.99 -12.46
N GLY A 128 9.00 -5.47 -13.65
CA GLY A 128 9.74 -6.53 -14.32
C GLY A 128 11.16 -6.10 -14.67
N GLU A 129 11.32 -4.86 -15.15
CA GLU A 129 12.61 -4.27 -15.50
C GLU A 129 13.52 -4.15 -14.27
N PHE A 130 13.05 -3.52 -13.20
CA PHE A 130 13.83 -3.38 -11.96
C PHE A 130 14.18 -4.73 -11.32
N TYR A 131 13.28 -5.72 -11.43
CA TYR A 131 13.53 -7.06 -10.93
C TYR A 131 14.67 -7.73 -11.71
N GLN A 132 14.63 -7.70 -13.05
CA GLN A 132 15.65 -8.36 -13.87
C GLN A 132 17.01 -7.68 -13.74
N GLU A 133 17.04 -6.34 -13.70
CA GLU A 133 18.24 -5.56 -13.45
C GLU A 133 18.88 -5.98 -12.12
N LYS A 134 18.11 -5.94 -11.03
CA LYS A 134 18.62 -6.26 -9.69
C LYS A 134 19.00 -7.72 -9.54
N LEU A 135 18.23 -8.63 -10.13
CA LEU A 135 18.51 -10.05 -10.11
C LEU A 135 19.86 -10.33 -10.81
N SER A 136 20.09 -9.72 -11.97
CA SER A 136 21.34 -9.88 -12.73
C SER A 136 22.55 -9.34 -11.94
N GLU A 137 22.40 -8.18 -11.30
CA GLU A 137 23.43 -7.61 -10.40
C GLU A 137 23.76 -8.57 -9.25
N LEU A 138 22.75 -9.10 -8.56
CA LEU A 138 22.94 -9.99 -7.42
C LEU A 138 23.52 -11.35 -7.82
N GLN A 139 23.14 -11.89 -8.97
CA GLN A 139 23.73 -13.12 -9.53
C GLN A 139 25.22 -12.95 -9.82
N ALA A 140 25.60 -11.82 -10.42
CA ALA A 140 27.00 -11.51 -10.70
C ALA A 140 27.81 -11.30 -9.40
N LYS A 141 27.19 -10.70 -8.38
CA LYS A 141 27.84 -10.42 -7.09
C LYS A 141 27.97 -11.65 -6.19
N TYR A 142 27.01 -12.56 -6.23
CA TYR A 142 26.94 -13.74 -5.35
C TYR A 142 26.72 -15.05 -6.15
N PRO A 143 27.61 -15.40 -7.10
CA PRO A 143 27.37 -16.51 -8.03
C PRO A 143 27.26 -17.87 -7.32
N ASN A 144 28.07 -18.10 -6.29
CA ASN A 144 28.07 -19.37 -5.55
C ASN A 144 26.80 -19.55 -4.72
N GLU A 145 26.30 -18.48 -4.10
CA GLU A 145 25.06 -18.53 -3.31
C GLU A 145 23.85 -18.79 -4.21
N TYR A 146 23.83 -18.18 -5.39
CA TYR A 146 22.75 -18.33 -6.37
C TYR A 146 22.62 -19.76 -6.93
N GLN A 147 23.69 -20.57 -6.90
CA GLN A 147 23.62 -21.97 -7.33
C GLN A 147 22.91 -22.86 -6.31
N THR A 148 22.82 -22.44 -5.04
CA THR A 148 22.07 -23.19 -4.02
C THR A 148 20.58 -22.89 -4.11
N THR A 149 19.72 -23.86 -3.79
CA THR A 149 18.27 -23.65 -3.77
C THR A 149 17.86 -22.51 -2.82
N LYS A 150 18.46 -22.46 -1.62
CA LYS A 150 18.16 -21.44 -0.60
C LYS A 150 18.68 -20.06 -1.00
N GLY A 151 19.92 -19.97 -1.48
CA GLY A 151 20.51 -18.70 -1.90
C GLY A 151 19.83 -18.12 -3.12
N LYS A 152 19.44 -18.95 -4.09
CA LYS A 152 18.60 -18.56 -5.23
C LYS A 152 17.29 -17.91 -4.78
N ALA A 153 16.55 -18.58 -3.89
CA ALA A 153 15.29 -18.06 -3.38
C ALA A 153 15.49 -16.71 -2.65
N ASN A 154 16.51 -16.60 -1.80
CA ASN A 154 16.82 -15.35 -1.09
C ASN A 154 17.15 -14.21 -2.05
N ILE A 155 18.00 -14.45 -3.06
CA ILE A 155 18.38 -13.45 -4.06
C ILE A 155 17.16 -12.98 -4.86
N GLN A 156 16.29 -13.91 -5.28
CA GLN A 156 15.04 -13.59 -5.96
C GLN A 156 14.12 -12.74 -5.08
N THR A 157 14.00 -13.07 -3.79
CA THR A 157 13.22 -12.29 -2.83
C THR A 157 13.77 -10.87 -2.66
N ILE A 158 15.10 -10.70 -2.56
CA ILE A 158 15.73 -9.38 -2.47
C ILE A 158 15.45 -8.56 -3.74
N ALA A 159 15.63 -9.16 -4.92
CA ALA A 159 15.35 -8.49 -6.19
C ALA A 159 13.87 -8.07 -6.31
N LEU A 160 12.94 -8.92 -5.82
CA LEU A 160 11.52 -8.60 -5.80
C LEU A 160 11.20 -7.40 -4.90
N TYR A 161 11.72 -7.37 -3.68
CA TYR A 161 11.52 -6.23 -2.78
C TYR A 161 12.13 -4.95 -3.32
N TYR A 162 13.30 -5.04 -3.96
CA TYR A 162 13.91 -3.91 -4.65
C TYR A 162 13.00 -3.37 -5.75
N ALA A 163 12.48 -4.25 -6.61
CA ALA A 163 11.60 -3.86 -7.71
C ALA A 163 10.28 -3.24 -7.20
N GLN A 164 9.68 -3.80 -6.16
CA GLN A 164 8.50 -3.24 -5.51
C GLN A 164 8.78 -1.83 -4.97
N PHE A 165 9.88 -1.64 -4.25
CA PHE A 165 10.24 -0.33 -3.71
C PHE A 165 10.51 0.70 -4.81
N HIS A 166 11.24 0.32 -5.87
CA HIS A 166 11.59 1.24 -6.94
C HIS A 166 10.43 1.59 -7.86
N SER A 167 9.50 0.66 -8.08
CA SER A 167 8.27 0.94 -8.86
C SER A 167 7.29 1.87 -8.15
N LEU A 168 7.36 1.97 -6.81
CA LEU A 168 6.59 2.94 -6.04
C LEU A 168 7.18 4.36 -6.07
N LYS A 169 8.40 4.54 -6.60
CA LYS A 169 9.00 5.87 -6.74
C LYS A 169 8.36 6.58 -7.91
N VAL A 170 7.86 7.78 -7.66
CA VAL A 170 7.45 8.72 -8.70
C VAL A 170 8.66 9.62 -8.97
N THR A 171 9.20 9.56 -10.19
CA THR A 171 10.31 10.41 -10.65
C THR A 171 9.77 11.51 -11.57
N ASN A 172 10.61 12.51 -11.87
CA ASN A 172 10.25 13.61 -12.79
C ASN A 172 9.93 13.15 -14.23
N GLU A 173 10.09 11.86 -14.52
CA GLU A 173 9.92 11.27 -15.85
C GLU A 173 8.46 11.10 -16.28
N ASP A 174 7.49 11.19 -15.36
CA ASP A 174 6.06 11.15 -15.67
C ASP A 174 5.53 12.50 -16.21
N GLN A 175 6.38 13.28 -16.89
CA GLN A 175 6.08 14.56 -17.56
C GLN A 175 5.91 14.43 -19.08
N ALA A 176 5.52 13.26 -19.58
CA ALA A 176 5.07 13.08 -20.97
C ALA A 176 3.53 13.14 -21.04
#